data_AF-A0A8C9HUA9-F1
#
_entry.id   AF-A0A8C9HUA9-F1
#
_cell.length_a   1.000
_cell.length_b   1.000
_cell.length_c   1.000
_cell.angle_alpha   90.00
_cell.angle_beta   90.00
_cell.angle_gamma   90.00
#
_symmetry.space_group_name_H-M   'P 1'
#
loop_
_entity.id
_entity.type
_entity.pdbx_description
1 polymer ?
#
loop_
_entity_poly.entity_id
_entity_poly.type
_entity_poly.pdbx_seq_one_letter_code
_entity_poly.pdbx_strand_id
1 'polypeptide(L)'
;MPNMKFSPIENSYKEACNDINKLVEKLDVFVICHLSGYFVKGLALRNFFMLNIISVLFELIELKFRHILPNFYECWWDHILLDVLGCNLVGILLSLAYMKYYNIQLFDWKIPIKTKPRKKYIILPTVDRMLRKLFINSPSFLILIYCCVMANINDLNIFFLKAILQMQMDNILIYVREAITGIIMFNSCLELMDIVKKKLNMKNFFYFFTCNLILILEVIIILKFKYVLKSDKSDMTYINITWNFIAVSTISSLGLLAFNDYLM
;
A
#
# COMPACT_ATOMS: atom_id res chain seq x y z
N MET A 1 -16.07 23.98 18.94
CA MET A 1 -15.37 22.84 18.30
C MET A 1 -13.98 23.32 17.92
N PRO A 2 -12.89 22.62 18.29
CA PRO A 2 -11.56 23.01 17.86
C PRO A 2 -11.48 22.86 16.33
N ASN A 3 -11.19 23.96 15.64
CA ASN A 3 -10.86 23.90 14.21
C ASN A 3 -9.47 23.28 14.07
N MET A 4 -9.31 22.32 13.15
CA MET A 4 -7.98 21.77 12.81
C MET A 4 -7.07 22.91 12.38
N LYS A 5 -5.89 23.00 13.01
CA LYS A 5 -4.84 23.96 12.65
C LYS A 5 -3.74 23.17 11.95
N PHE A 6 -3.68 23.30 10.62
CA PHE A 6 -2.56 22.78 9.83
C PHE A 6 -1.37 23.74 9.92
N SER A 7 -0.17 23.20 9.81
CA SER A 7 1.05 24.01 9.81
C SER A 7 1.18 24.81 8.52
N PRO A 8 1.91 25.94 8.51
CA PRO A 8 2.18 26.71 7.29
C PRO A 8 2.88 25.89 6.20
N ILE A 9 3.76 24.96 6.61
CA ILE A 9 4.51 24.06 5.71
C ILE A 9 3.53 23.19 4.92
N GLU A 10 2.51 22.62 5.57
CA GLU A 10 1.47 21.80 4.93
C GLU A 10 0.60 22.56 3.92
N ASN A 11 0.48 23.89 4.08
CA ASN A 11 -0.23 24.72 3.12
C ASN A 11 0.64 25.09 1.92
N SER A 12 1.97 25.04 2.05
CA SER A 12 2.91 25.44 0.98
C SER A 12 3.02 24.44 -0.16
N TYR A 13 2.67 23.16 0.06
CA TYR A 13 2.69 22.13 -0.99
C TYR A 13 1.78 22.44 -2.18
N LYS A 14 0.76 23.29 -1.96
CA LYS A 14 -0.20 23.76 -2.96
C LYS A 14 0.39 24.66 -4.05
N GLU A 15 1.56 25.24 -3.84
CA GLU A 15 2.03 26.34 -4.70
C GLU A 15 3.15 25.90 -5.66
N ALA A 16 2.98 26.28 -6.93
CA ALA A 16 3.95 26.22 -8.04
C ALA A 16 4.22 24.85 -8.71
N CYS A 17 3.18 24.16 -9.20
CA CYS A 17 3.34 22.96 -10.04
C CYS A 17 4.00 23.18 -11.41
N ASN A 18 4.28 24.43 -11.81
CA ASN A 18 4.84 24.78 -13.11
C ASN A 18 6.29 25.32 -13.05
N ASP A 19 6.87 25.47 -11.85
CA ASP A 19 8.23 26.00 -11.69
C ASP A 19 9.19 24.93 -11.18
N ILE A 20 9.96 24.35 -12.10
CA ILE A 20 10.95 23.29 -11.82
C ILE A 20 12.04 23.77 -10.85
N ASN A 21 12.29 25.08 -10.74
CA ASN A 21 13.32 25.59 -9.83
C ASN A 21 12.95 25.39 -8.34
N LYS A 22 11.67 25.22 -8.02
CA LYS A 22 11.19 24.87 -6.67
C LYS A 22 11.23 23.37 -6.36
N LEU A 23 11.62 22.54 -7.33
CA LEU A 23 11.78 21.08 -7.15
C LEU A 23 12.85 20.77 -6.09
N VAL A 24 13.94 21.54 -6.07
CA VAL A 24 15.06 21.34 -5.13
C VAL A 24 14.67 21.74 -3.70
N GLU A 25 13.80 22.75 -3.55
CA GLU A 25 13.26 23.15 -2.23
C GLU A 25 12.22 22.15 -1.69
N LYS A 26 11.62 21.34 -2.58
CA LYS A 26 10.70 20.25 -2.22
C LYS A 26 11.39 18.90 -1.99
N LEU A 27 12.72 18.80 -2.13
CA LEU A 27 13.50 17.63 -1.70
C LEU A 27 13.56 17.59 -0.17
N ASP A 28 12.41 17.32 0.44
CA ASP A 28 12.19 17.34 1.88
C ASP A 28 12.34 15.93 2.48
N VAL A 29 12.14 15.83 3.80
CA VAL A 29 12.06 14.59 4.58
C VAL A 29 11.17 13.53 3.93
N PHE A 30 10.15 13.93 3.16
CA PHE A 30 9.24 13.04 2.43
C PHE A 30 9.96 12.18 1.38
N VAL A 31 10.92 12.73 0.64
CA VAL A 31 11.73 11.96 -0.33
C VAL A 31 12.51 10.86 0.38
N ILE A 32 13.10 11.17 1.53
CA ILE A 32 13.84 10.21 2.35
C ILE A 32 12.88 9.16 2.91
N CYS A 33 11.71 9.56 3.40
CA CYS A 33 10.68 8.65 3.91
C CYS A 33 10.14 7.71 2.83
N HIS A 34 9.87 8.20 1.61
CA HIS A 34 9.44 7.38 0.48
C HIS A 34 10.52 6.39 0.09
N LEU A 35 11.75 6.86 -0.17
CA LEU A 35 12.86 6.00 -0.57
C LEU A 35 13.15 4.93 0.49
N SER A 36 13.31 5.33 1.76
CA SER A 36 13.61 4.40 2.86
C SER A 36 12.43 3.46 3.15
N GLY A 37 11.20 3.95 3.11
CA GLY A 37 9.99 3.17 3.31
C GLY A 37 9.84 2.06 2.26
N TYR A 38 9.99 2.39 0.97
CA TYR A 38 9.95 1.40 -0.11
C TYR A 38 11.15 0.47 -0.12
N PHE A 39 12.33 0.93 0.33
CA PHE A 39 13.47 0.05 0.57
C PHE A 39 13.17 -1.01 1.63
N VAL A 40 12.64 -0.60 2.80
CA VAL A 40 12.28 -1.53 3.90
C VAL A 40 11.15 -2.47 3.48
N LYS A 41 10.08 -1.95 2.85
CA LYS A 41 9.01 -2.78 2.27
C LYS A 41 9.56 -3.77 1.26
N GLY A 42 10.55 -3.35 0.47
CA GLY A 42 11.25 -4.19 -0.48
C GLY A 42 11.94 -5.39 0.14
N LEU A 43 12.63 -5.19 1.26
CA LEU A 43 13.27 -6.25 2.05
C LEU A 43 12.26 -7.19 2.74
N ALA A 44 11.08 -6.66 3.12
CA ALA A 44 10.01 -7.42 3.76
C ALA A 44 9.23 -8.30 2.78
N LEU A 45 8.71 -7.72 1.69
CA LEU A 45 7.83 -8.40 0.72
C LEU A 45 8.60 -9.16 -0.35
N ARG A 46 9.81 -8.69 -0.70
CA ARG A 46 10.73 -9.34 -1.64
C ARG A 46 10.12 -9.70 -3.00
N ASN A 47 9.20 -8.86 -3.48
CA ASN A 47 8.51 -9.08 -4.74
C ASN A 47 8.31 -7.75 -5.48
N PHE A 48 9.02 -7.58 -6.60
CA PHE A 48 9.01 -6.34 -7.39
C PHE A 48 7.60 -5.93 -7.83
N PHE A 49 6.84 -6.89 -8.37
CA PHE A 49 5.52 -6.60 -8.92
C PHE A 49 4.53 -6.13 -7.85
N MET A 50 4.48 -6.83 -6.72
CA MET A 50 3.63 -6.45 -5.57
C MET A 50 3.99 -5.07 -5.02
N LEU A 51 5.28 -4.75 -4.91
CA LEU A 51 5.74 -3.45 -4.40
C LEU A 51 5.34 -2.29 -5.31
N ASN A 52 5.42 -2.48 -6.64
CA ASN A 52 4.98 -1.45 -7.59
C ASN A 52 3.46 -1.26 -7.55
N ILE A 53 2.68 -2.33 -7.34
CA ILE A 53 1.22 -2.20 -7.11
C ILE A 53 0.95 -1.40 -5.83
N ILE A 54 1.66 -1.70 -4.73
CA ILE A 54 1.54 -0.94 -3.48
C ILE A 54 1.87 0.53 -3.72
N SER A 55 2.95 0.81 -4.47
CA SER A 55 3.37 2.16 -4.81
C SER A 55 2.30 2.95 -5.55
N VAL A 56 1.81 2.42 -6.67
CA VAL A 56 0.77 3.11 -7.45
C VAL A 56 -0.54 3.22 -6.66
N LEU A 57 -0.89 2.20 -5.87
CA LEU A 57 -2.11 2.21 -5.07
C LEU A 57 -2.07 3.30 -3.99
N PHE A 58 -0.90 3.57 -3.39
CA PHE A 58 -0.77 4.61 -2.38
C PHE A 58 -1.02 6.00 -2.98
N GLU A 59 -0.43 6.32 -4.14
CA GLU A 59 -0.72 7.59 -4.83
C GLU A 59 -2.21 7.77 -5.16
N LEU A 60 -2.90 6.69 -5.56
CA LEU A 60 -4.35 6.73 -5.80
C LEU A 60 -5.14 6.97 -4.51
N ILE A 61 -4.63 6.51 -3.36
CA ILE A 61 -5.20 6.75 -2.04
C ILE A 61 -4.97 8.21 -1.62
N GLU A 62 -3.82 8.78 -1.91
CA GLU A 62 -3.57 10.20 -1.67
C GLU A 62 -4.53 11.07 -2.47
N LEU A 63 -4.67 10.81 -3.77
CA LEU A 63 -5.68 11.47 -4.61
C LEU A 63 -7.10 11.29 -4.06
N LYS A 64 -7.41 10.11 -3.49
CA LYS A 64 -8.70 9.84 -2.87
C LYS A 64 -8.95 10.72 -1.64
N PHE A 65 -7.95 10.91 -0.80
CA PHE A 65 -8.11 11.55 0.50
C PHE A 65 -7.60 12.98 0.60
N ARG A 66 -7.04 13.56 -0.47
CA ARG A 66 -6.60 14.97 -0.50
C ARG A 66 -7.66 15.97 -0.07
N HIS A 67 -8.93 15.71 -0.41
CA HIS A 67 -10.07 16.54 0.01
C HIS A 67 -10.25 16.62 1.54
N ILE A 68 -9.66 15.70 2.30
CA ILE A 68 -9.67 15.66 3.77
C ILE A 68 -8.29 16.01 4.35
N LEU A 69 -7.22 15.56 3.70
CA LEU A 69 -5.84 15.66 4.17
C LEU A 69 -5.05 16.63 3.27
N PRO A 70 -4.76 17.86 3.74
CA PRO A 70 -4.00 18.85 2.97
C PRO A 70 -2.60 18.38 2.56
N ASN A 71 -1.99 17.46 3.31
CA ASN A 71 -0.71 16.85 2.97
C ASN A 71 -0.71 16.17 1.60
N PHE A 72 -1.84 15.64 1.13
CA PHE A 72 -1.96 14.96 -0.16
C PHE A 72 -2.30 15.92 -1.32
N TYR A 73 -2.29 17.24 -1.09
CA TYR A 73 -2.47 18.22 -2.15
C TYR A 73 -1.15 18.54 -2.83
N GLU A 74 -0.74 17.61 -3.69
CA GLU A 74 0.52 17.68 -4.42
C GLU A 74 0.29 17.87 -5.93
N CYS A 75 1.38 18.09 -6.66
CA CYS A 75 1.34 18.27 -8.10
C CYS A 75 1.17 16.92 -8.80
N TRP A 76 0.53 16.90 -9.97
CA TRP A 76 0.32 15.64 -10.71
C TRP A 76 1.64 14.94 -11.06
N TRP A 77 2.70 15.71 -11.30
CA TRP A 77 4.01 15.18 -11.63
C TRP A 77 4.76 14.68 -10.39
N ASP A 78 4.38 15.13 -9.19
CA ASP A 78 4.96 14.68 -7.92
C ASP A 78 4.64 13.20 -7.74
N HIS A 79 3.34 12.88 -7.70
CA HIS A 79 2.81 11.52 -7.63
C HIS A 79 3.43 10.55 -8.65
N ILE A 80 3.66 11.01 -9.89
CA ILE A 80 4.14 10.12 -10.97
C ILE A 80 5.67 10.09 -11.04
N LEU A 81 6.31 11.24 -11.24
CA LEU A 81 7.73 11.32 -11.54
C LEU A 81 8.57 11.26 -10.27
N LEU A 82 8.19 12.00 -9.22
CA LEU A 82 8.96 12.03 -7.99
C LEU A 82 8.68 10.80 -7.14
N ASP A 83 7.41 10.47 -6.89
CA ASP A 83 7.08 9.39 -5.97
C ASP A 83 7.15 8.02 -6.65
N VAL A 84 6.26 7.71 -7.59
CA VAL A 84 6.20 6.38 -8.20
C VAL A 84 7.49 6.02 -8.94
N LEU A 85 7.93 6.85 -9.88
CA LEU A 85 9.09 6.55 -10.73
C LEU A 85 10.42 6.93 -10.09
N GLY A 86 10.43 7.89 -9.17
CA GLY A 86 11.61 8.35 -8.45
C GLY A 86 11.80 7.56 -7.16
N CYS A 87 11.40 8.14 -6.04
CA CYS A 87 11.65 7.68 -4.68
C CYS A 87 11.24 6.22 -4.46
N ASN A 88 10.01 5.86 -4.85
CA ASN A 88 9.43 4.55 -4.59
C ASN A 88 10.14 3.47 -5.42
N LEU A 89 10.23 3.68 -6.74
CA LEU A 89 10.90 2.73 -7.64
C LEU A 89 12.39 2.61 -7.32
N VAL A 90 13.09 3.72 -7.02
CA VAL A 90 14.50 3.68 -6.61
C VAL A 90 14.66 2.90 -5.31
N GLY A 91 13.82 3.14 -4.30
CA GLY A 91 13.82 2.38 -3.05
C GLY A 91 13.62 0.88 -3.28
N ILE A 92 12.66 0.51 -4.14
CA ILE A 92 12.41 -0.88 -4.54
C ILE A 92 13.66 -1.48 -5.22
N LEU A 93 14.24 -0.79 -6.22
CA LEU A 93 15.39 -1.29 -6.96
C LEU A 93 16.63 -1.44 -6.06
N LEU A 94 16.85 -0.50 -5.14
CA LEU A 94 17.91 -0.59 -4.13
C LEU A 94 17.71 -1.80 -3.23
N SER A 95 16.48 -2.10 -2.80
CA SER A 95 16.20 -3.29 -1.99
C SER A 95 16.51 -4.59 -2.75
N LEU A 96 16.19 -4.64 -4.05
CA LEU A 96 16.49 -5.79 -4.90
C LEU A 96 18.00 -5.94 -5.14
N ALA A 97 18.70 -4.83 -5.38
CA ALA A 97 20.15 -4.83 -5.53
C ALA A 97 20.84 -5.29 -4.24
N TYR A 98 20.37 -4.80 -3.08
CA TYR A 98 20.82 -5.25 -1.77
C TYR A 98 20.63 -6.75 -1.59
N MET A 99 19.42 -7.27 -1.85
CA MET A 99 19.14 -8.69 -1.74
C MET A 99 19.99 -9.53 -2.69
N LYS A 100 20.22 -9.06 -3.93
CA LYS A 100 21.12 -9.73 -4.89
C LYS A 100 22.56 -9.77 -4.37
N TYR A 101 23.05 -8.66 -3.81
CA TYR A 101 24.41 -8.57 -3.27
C TYR A 101 24.62 -9.54 -2.10
N TYR A 102 23.65 -9.65 -1.20
CA TYR A 102 23.69 -10.56 -0.04
C TYR A 102 23.14 -11.98 -0.31
N ASN A 103 22.83 -12.33 -1.56
CA ASN A 103 22.22 -13.61 -1.96
C ASN A 103 20.92 -13.95 -1.20
N ILE A 104 20.14 -12.94 -0.83
CA ILE A 104 18.83 -13.10 -0.18
C ILE A 104 17.81 -13.48 -1.26
N GLN A 105 17.11 -14.60 -1.05
CA GLN A 105 16.11 -15.08 -1.99
C GLN A 105 14.84 -14.22 -1.99
N LEU A 106 14.34 -13.97 -3.20
CA LEU A 106 13.02 -13.36 -3.42
C LEU A 106 11.90 -14.32 -3.04
N PHE A 107 10.75 -13.75 -2.67
CA PHE A 107 9.59 -14.54 -2.28
C PHE A 107 8.72 -14.89 -3.48
N ASP A 108 8.44 -16.19 -3.58
CA ASP A 108 7.43 -16.72 -4.49
C ASP A 108 6.09 -16.78 -3.75
N TRP A 109 5.27 -15.75 -3.93
CA TRP A 109 3.94 -15.59 -3.30
C TRP A 109 2.86 -16.50 -3.92
N LYS A 110 3.27 -17.63 -4.52
CA LYS A 110 2.37 -18.62 -5.08
C LYS A 110 1.92 -19.61 -4.01
N ILE A 111 0.61 -19.76 -3.88
CA ILE A 111 -0.01 -20.81 -3.08
C ILE A 111 -0.24 -22.02 -3.98
N PRO A 112 0.32 -23.20 -3.67
CA PRO A 112 0.08 -24.40 -4.46
C PRO A 112 -1.36 -24.88 -4.26
N ILE A 113 -2.09 -25.06 -5.37
CA ILE A 113 -3.43 -25.67 -5.37
C ILE A 113 -3.28 -27.16 -5.69
N LYS A 114 -3.93 -28.02 -4.88
CA LYS A 114 -3.91 -29.48 -5.08
C LYS A 114 -4.83 -29.96 -6.20
N THR A 115 -5.87 -29.20 -6.54
CA THR A 115 -6.80 -29.51 -7.63
C THR A 115 -6.17 -29.16 -8.98
N LYS A 116 -6.13 -30.15 -9.90
CA LYS A 116 -5.76 -29.88 -11.30
C LYS A 116 -6.98 -29.28 -12.01
N PRO A 117 -6.89 -28.07 -12.59
CA PRO A 117 -8.02 -27.46 -13.29
C PRO A 117 -8.44 -28.34 -14.47
N ARG A 118 -9.74 -28.65 -14.62
CA ARG A 118 -10.19 -29.39 -15.80
C ARG A 118 -10.23 -28.43 -16.98
N LYS A 119 -9.22 -28.53 -17.86
CA LYS A 119 -9.01 -27.67 -19.05
C LYS A 119 -10.20 -27.56 -20.02
N LYS A 120 -11.28 -28.34 -19.87
CA LYS A 120 -12.32 -28.51 -20.88
C LYS A 120 -13.43 -27.43 -20.86
N TYR A 121 -13.52 -26.58 -19.82
CA TYR A 121 -14.66 -25.66 -19.65
C TYR A 121 -14.34 -24.19 -19.31
N ILE A 122 -13.11 -23.70 -19.57
CA ILE A 122 -12.71 -22.32 -19.17
C ILE A 122 -13.65 -21.24 -19.74
N ILE A 123 -14.30 -20.48 -18.86
CA ILE A 123 -15.10 -19.31 -19.20
C ILE A 123 -14.15 -18.16 -19.59
N LEU A 124 -14.42 -17.45 -20.69
CA LEU A 124 -13.59 -16.37 -21.24
C LEU A 124 -12.09 -16.74 -21.31
N PRO A 125 -11.70 -17.73 -22.13
CA PRO A 125 -10.35 -18.31 -22.13
C PRO A 125 -9.23 -17.31 -22.47
N THR A 126 -9.51 -16.25 -23.23
CA THR A 126 -8.54 -15.20 -23.51
C THR A 126 -8.27 -14.33 -22.29
N VAL A 127 -9.32 -13.96 -21.53
CA VAL A 127 -9.19 -13.15 -20.31
C VAL A 127 -8.54 -13.98 -19.21
N ASP A 128 -8.97 -15.22 -19.00
CA ASP A 128 -8.34 -16.13 -18.03
C ASP A 128 -6.85 -16.33 -18.32
N ARG A 129 -6.48 -16.55 -19.60
CA ARG A 129 -5.07 -16.66 -20.00
C ARG A 129 -4.27 -15.38 -19.74
N MET A 130 -4.86 -14.20 -19.93
CA MET A 130 -4.21 -12.94 -19.56
C MET A 130 -4.04 -12.81 -18.05
N LEU A 131 -5.11 -13.09 -17.29
CA LEU A 131 -5.06 -13.08 -15.82
C LEU A 131 -4.02 -14.05 -15.30
N ARG A 132 -3.93 -15.28 -15.82
CA ARG A 132 -2.94 -16.28 -15.37
C ARG A 132 -1.50 -15.94 -15.71
N LYS A 133 -1.25 -15.03 -16.64
CA LYS A 133 0.09 -14.45 -16.84
C LYS A 133 0.49 -13.52 -15.69
N LEU A 134 -0.47 -12.89 -15.03
CA LEU A 134 -0.26 -11.94 -13.93
C LEU A 134 -0.48 -12.57 -12.55
N PHE A 135 -1.54 -13.37 -12.41
CA PHE A 135 -2.06 -13.95 -11.19
C PHE A 135 -2.33 -15.44 -11.42
N ILE A 136 -1.51 -16.30 -10.83
CA ILE A 136 -1.47 -17.72 -11.17
C ILE A 136 -2.75 -18.46 -10.78
N ASN A 137 -3.29 -18.12 -9.60
CA ASN A 137 -4.51 -18.70 -9.07
C ASN A 137 -5.18 -17.77 -8.06
N SER A 138 -6.43 -18.09 -7.70
CA SER A 138 -7.25 -17.25 -6.84
C SER A 138 -6.68 -17.08 -5.42
N PRO A 139 -6.10 -18.10 -4.75
CA PRO A 139 -5.53 -17.91 -3.41
C PRO A 139 -4.27 -17.03 -3.41
N SER A 140 -3.39 -17.16 -4.41
CA SER A 140 -2.23 -16.27 -4.55
C SER A 140 -2.66 -14.83 -4.83
N PHE A 141 -3.74 -14.66 -5.62
CA PHE A 141 -4.32 -13.34 -5.88
C PHE A 141 -4.94 -12.72 -4.62
N LEU A 142 -5.60 -13.51 -3.77
CA LEU A 142 -6.11 -13.06 -2.48
C LEU A 142 -5.01 -12.58 -1.54
N ILE A 143 -3.88 -13.31 -1.47
CA ILE A 143 -2.73 -12.87 -0.66
C ILE A 143 -2.12 -11.58 -1.23
N LEU A 144 -2.04 -11.45 -2.56
CA LEU A 144 -1.63 -10.19 -3.17
C LEU A 144 -2.53 -9.02 -2.76
N ILE A 145 -3.85 -9.18 -2.89
CA ILE A 145 -4.83 -8.16 -2.47
C ILE A 145 -4.65 -7.84 -0.99
N TYR A 146 -4.53 -8.86 -0.14
CA TYR A 146 -4.33 -8.70 1.30
C TYR A 146 -3.07 -7.88 1.61
N CYS A 147 -1.91 -8.27 1.06
CA CYS A 147 -0.65 -7.54 1.26
C CYS A 147 -0.75 -6.09 0.77
N CYS A 148 -1.38 -5.86 -0.39
CA CYS A 148 -1.56 -4.52 -0.93
C CYS A 148 -2.46 -3.67 -0.03
N VAL A 149 -3.61 -4.18 0.40
CA VAL A 149 -4.56 -3.46 1.27
C VAL A 149 -3.93 -3.17 2.63
N MET A 150 -3.28 -4.16 3.25
CA MET A 150 -2.70 -4.01 4.58
C MET A 150 -1.56 -3.00 4.61
N ALA A 151 -0.63 -3.06 3.64
CA ALA A 151 0.47 -2.11 3.55
C ALA A 151 -0.04 -0.68 3.38
N ASN A 152 -0.98 -0.47 2.45
CA ASN A 152 -1.53 0.85 2.17
C ASN A 152 -2.36 1.42 3.31
N ILE A 153 -3.16 0.60 4.02
CA ILE A 153 -3.91 1.08 5.20
C ILE A 153 -2.94 1.47 6.32
N ASN A 154 -1.86 0.70 6.54
CA ASN A 154 -0.86 1.06 7.54
C ASN A 154 -0.22 2.43 7.26
N ASP A 155 0.18 2.67 6.01
CA ASP A 155 0.74 3.96 5.59
C ASP A 155 -0.28 5.09 5.77
N LEU A 156 -1.54 4.85 5.35
CA LEU A 156 -2.62 5.81 5.44
C LEU A 156 -2.98 6.17 6.89
N ASN A 157 -2.88 5.21 7.82
CA ASN A 157 -3.17 5.43 9.24
C ASN A 157 -2.22 6.46 9.87
N ILE A 158 -0.98 6.58 9.40
CA ILE A 158 -0.02 7.59 9.89
C ILE A 158 -0.64 8.98 9.74
N PHE A 159 -1.12 9.29 8.54
CA PHE A 159 -1.67 10.61 8.20
C PHE A 159 -2.99 10.88 8.93
N PHE A 160 -3.89 9.90 9.00
CA PHE A 160 -5.17 10.08 9.70
C PHE A 160 -5.03 10.21 11.21
N LEU A 161 -4.22 9.37 11.85
CA LEU A 161 -4.02 9.45 13.30
C LEU A 161 -3.37 10.77 13.68
N LYS A 162 -2.35 11.20 12.94
CA LYS A 162 -1.75 12.53 13.10
C LYS A 162 -2.80 13.64 12.96
N ALA A 163 -3.64 13.60 11.92
CA ALA A 163 -4.66 14.63 11.67
C ALA A 163 -5.72 14.67 12.78
N ILE A 164 -6.19 13.51 13.25
CA ILE A 164 -7.17 13.39 14.33
C ILE A 164 -6.59 13.88 15.66
N LEU A 165 -5.33 13.53 15.95
CA LEU A 165 -4.63 13.91 17.18
C LEU A 165 -4.06 15.34 17.12
N GLN A 166 -4.18 16.04 15.97
CA GLN A 166 -3.66 17.38 15.75
C GLN A 166 -2.16 17.52 16.05
N MET A 167 -1.39 16.49 15.66
CA MET A 167 0.06 16.45 15.87
C MET A 167 0.80 17.12 14.71
N GLN A 168 1.90 17.81 15.02
CA GLN A 168 2.83 18.33 14.02
C GLN A 168 3.69 17.20 13.41
N MET A 169 4.16 17.38 12.17
CA MET A 169 5.00 16.39 11.47
C MET A 169 6.31 16.08 12.21
N ASP A 170 6.87 17.05 12.91
CA ASP A 170 8.16 16.91 13.60
C ASP A 170 8.05 16.18 14.95
N ASN A 171 6.84 15.72 15.32
CA ASN A 171 6.65 15.07 16.60
C ASN A 171 7.29 13.67 16.60
N ILE A 172 8.25 13.48 17.51
CA ILE A 172 8.99 12.22 17.70
C ILE A 172 8.09 10.99 17.87
N LEU A 173 6.89 11.14 18.44
CA LEU A 173 5.97 10.02 18.64
C LEU A 173 5.52 9.40 17.31
N ILE A 174 5.40 10.19 16.24
CA ILE A 174 5.03 9.70 14.91
C ILE A 174 6.15 8.78 14.38
N TYR A 175 7.41 9.24 14.45
CA TYR A 175 8.57 8.46 14.02
C TYR A 175 8.78 7.20 14.86
N VAL A 176 8.62 7.29 16.19
CA VAL A 176 8.74 6.13 17.09
C VAL A 176 7.64 5.11 16.82
N ARG A 177 6.39 5.55 16.66
CA ARG A 177 5.29 4.67 16.27
C ARG A 177 5.61 3.98 14.95
N GLU A 178 6.03 4.74 13.94
CA GLU A 178 6.32 4.21 12.61
C GLU A 178 7.46 3.19 12.61
N ALA A 179 8.52 3.43 13.39
CA ALA A 179 9.60 2.47 13.55
C ALA A 179 9.09 1.16 14.20
N ILE A 180 8.28 1.25 15.26
CA ILE A 180 7.73 0.07 15.95
C ILE A 180 6.80 -0.71 15.03
N THR A 181 5.83 -0.04 14.39
CA THR A 181 4.89 -0.69 13.46
C THR A 181 5.61 -1.24 12.24
N GLY A 182 6.63 -0.55 11.73
CA GLY A 182 7.48 -1.02 10.64
C GLY A 182 8.23 -2.30 10.99
N ILE A 183 8.81 -2.42 12.20
CA ILE A 183 9.46 -3.65 12.67
C ILE A 183 8.45 -4.80 12.79
N ILE A 184 7.29 -4.55 13.38
CA ILE A 184 6.23 -5.56 13.53
C ILE A 184 5.75 -6.04 12.14
N MET A 185 5.52 -5.10 11.22
CA MET A 185 5.10 -5.39 9.85
C MET A 185 6.16 -6.18 9.08
N PHE A 186 7.44 -5.80 9.20
CA PHE A 186 8.54 -6.52 8.57
C PHE A 186 8.53 -8.01 8.98
N ASN A 187 8.48 -8.28 10.29
CA ASN A 187 8.42 -9.64 10.81
C ASN A 187 7.12 -10.35 10.43
N SER A 188 5.99 -9.65 10.43
CA SER A 188 4.68 -10.15 9.99
C SER A 188 4.71 -10.64 8.53
N CYS A 189 5.36 -9.92 7.62
CA CYS A 189 5.53 -10.34 6.22
C CYS A 189 6.35 -11.64 6.11
N LEU A 190 7.42 -11.77 6.91
CA LEU A 190 8.24 -12.99 6.93
C LEU A 190 7.45 -14.18 7.47
N GLU A 191 6.70 -13.99 8.56
CA GLU A 191 5.80 -15.00 9.14
C GLU A 191 4.71 -15.42 8.15
N LEU A 192 4.06 -14.46 7.49
CA LEU A 192 3.05 -14.72 6.47
C LEU A 192 3.62 -15.57 5.34
N MET A 193 4.82 -15.26 4.87
CA MET A 193 5.48 -16.04 3.82
C MET A 193 5.79 -17.48 4.28
N ASP A 194 6.19 -17.65 5.53
CA ASP A 194 6.37 -18.96 6.14
C ASP A 194 5.05 -19.73 6.26
N ILE A 195 3.95 -19.08 6.65
CA ILE A 195 2.60 -19.65 6.71
C ILE A 195 2.12 -20.09 5.32
N VAL A 196 2.44 -19.32 4.29
CA VAL A 196 2.09 -19.65 2.90
C VAL A 196 2.81 -20.88 2.39
N LYS A 197 4.10 -21.03 2.73
CA LYS A 197 4.94 -22.15 2.27
C LYS A 197 4.79 -23.41 3.12
N LYS A 198 4.60 -23.25 4.42
CA LYS A 198 4.59 -24.33 5.41
C LYS A 198 3.17 -24.49 5.99
N LYS A 199 3.03 -25.33 7.01
CA LYS A 199 1.79 -25.43 7.79
C LYS A 199 1.81 -24.37 8.91
N LEU A 200 0.65 -23.83 9.25
CA LEU A 200 0.47 -22.92 10.39
C LEU A 200 1.15 -23.46 11.65
N ASN A 201 1.99 -22.62 12.26
CA ASN A 201 2.63 -22.86 13.54
C ASN A 201 2.31 -21.68 14.46
N MET A 202 1.78 -21.95 15.66
CA MET A 202 1.41 -20.92 16.64
C MET A 202 2.61 -20.05 17.06
N LYS A 203 3.85 -20.54 16.93
CA LYS A 203 5.07 -19.75 17.17
C LYS A 203 5.34 -18.69 16.10
N ASN A 204 4.85 -18.89 14.87
CA ASN A 204 5.04 -17.98 13.73
C ASN A 204 3.74 -17.21 13.43
N PHE A 205 2.94 -16.95 14.45
CA PHE A 205 1.65 -16.26 14.33
C PHE A 205 1.63 -14.94 15.11
N PHE A 206 2.64 -14.69 15.94
CA PHE A 206 2.62 -13.58 16.87
C PHE A 206 2.72 -12.22 16.16
N TYR A 207 3.68 -12.03 15.26
CA TYR A 207 3.82 -10.74 14.56
C TYR A 207 2.69 -10.55 13.57
N PHE A 208 2.29 -11.61 12.86
CA PHE A 208 1.14 -11.57 11.97
C PHE A 208 -0.14 -11.14 12.72
N PHE A 209 -0.46 -11.80 13.83
CA PHE A 209 -1.64 -11.46 14.64
C PHE A 209 -1.56 -10.05 15.21
N THR A 210 -0.42 -9.70 15.82
CA THR A 210 -0.18 -8.37 16.41
C THR A 210 -0.33 -7.26 15.38
N CYS A 211 0.25 -7.44 14.18
CA CYS A 211 0.15 -6.48 13.08
C CYS A 211 -1.30 -6.23 12.66
N ASN A 212 -2.09 -7.30 12.49
CA ASN A 212 -3.51 -7.19 12.14
C ASN A 212 -4.32 -6.52 13.25
N LEU A 213 -4.03 -6.87 14.51
CA LEU A 213 -4.72 -6.28 15.66
C LEU A 213 -4.46 -4.77 15.77
N ILE A 214 -3.20 -4.34 15.64
CA ILE A 214 -2.83 -2.91 15.65
C ILE A 214 -3.58 -2.18 14.54
N LEU A 215 -3.54 -2.69 13.31
CA LEU A 215 -4.19 -2.04 12.17
C LEU A 215 -5.70 -1.93 12.37
N ILE A 216 -6.37 -2.97 12.86
CA ILE A 216 -7.80 -2.94 13.17
C ILE A 216 -8.11 -1.89 14.25
N LEU A 217 -7.32 -1.84 15.32
CA LEU A 217 -7.53 -0.88 16.41
C LEU A 217 -7.37 0.57 15.92
N GLU A 218 -6.35 0.84 15.10
CA GLU A 218 -6.13 2.17 14.53
C GLU A 218 -7.26 2.58 13.60
N VAL A 219 -7.72 1.67 12.73
CA VAL A 219 -8.89 1.94 11.87
C VAL A 219 -10.13 2.24 12.70
N ILE A 220 -10.37 1.51 13.79
CA ILE A 220 -11.50 1.76 14.69
C ILE A 220 -11.38 3.16 15.33
N ILE A 221 -10.18 3.55 15.77
CA ILE A 221 -9.93 4.88 16.34
C ILE A 221 -10.23 5.95 15.28
N ILE A 222 -9.72 5.78 14.05
CA ILE A 222 -9.95 6.72 12.96
C ILE A 222 -11.44 6.86 12.66
N LEU A 223 -12.17 5.75 12.54
CA LEU A 223 -13.61 5.76 12.29
C LEU A 223 -14.41 6.41 13.43
N LYS A 224 -13.99 6.18 14.68
CA LYS A 224 -14.61 6.78 15.88
C LYS A 224 -14.46 8.30 15.90
N PHE A 225 -13.29 8.81 15.51
CA PHE A 225 -12.96 10.24 15.59
C PHE A 225 -12.99 10.97 14.24
N LYS A 226 -13.50 10.33 13.18
CA LYS A 226 -13.59 10.92 11.83
C LYS A 226 -14.34 12.25 11.76
N TYR A 227 -15.22 12.55 12.71
CA TYR A 227 -15.98 13.80 12.78
C TYR A 227 -15.09 15.04 13.01
N VAL A 228 -13.85 14.84 13.48
CA VAL A 228 -12.85 15.90 13.62
C VAL A 228 -12.35 16.35 12.24
N LEU A 229 -12.36 15.45 11.26
CA LEU A 229 -11.88 15.69 9.91
C LEU A 229 -12.91 16.50 9.11
N LYS A 230 -12.44 17.53 8.39
CA LYS A 230 -13.27 18.40 7.57
C LYS A 230 -12.85 18.26 6.13
N SER A 231 -13.82 17.90 5.28
CA SER A 231 -13.64 17.90 3.84
C SER A 231 -13.69 19.34 3.30
N ASP A 232 -12.83 19.63 2.33
CA ASP A 232 -12.85 20.87 1.54
C ASP A 232 -13.96 20.91 0.47
N LYS A 233 -14.78 19.84 0.39
CA LYS A 233 -15.89 19.67 -0.55
C LYS A 233 -15.47 19.63 -2.03
N SER A 234 -14.24 19.25 -2.32
CA SER A 234 -13.78 19.01 -3.69
C SER A 234 -14.63 17.97 -4.41
N ASP A 235 -14.77 18.12 -5.73
CA ASP A 235 -15.46 17.12 -6.56
C ASP A 235 -14.64 15.83 -6.62
N MET A 236 -15.27 14.74 -6.16
CA MET A 236 -14.67 13.41 -6.08
C MET A 236 -15.21 12.47 -7.16
N THR A 237 -16.00 12.94 -8.12
CA THR A 237 -16.73 12.09 -9.08
C THR A 237 -15.81 11.19 -9.88
N TYR A 238 -14.83 11.75 -10.59
CA TYR A 238 -13.87 10.97 -11.40
C TYR A 238 -13.03 10.01 -10.56
N ILE A 239 -12.66 10.43 -9.36
CA ILE A 239 -11.89 9.62 -8.43
C ILE A 239 -12.74 8.43 -7.95
N ASN A 240 -14.00 8.67 -7.57
CA ASN A 240 -14.94 7.63 -7.16
C ASN A 240 -15.21 6.63 -8.29
N ILE A 241 -15.37 7.10 -9.53
CA ILE A 241 -15.52 6.23 -10.71
C ILE A 241 -14.29 5.34 -10.89
N THR A 242 -13.08 5.92 -10.78
CA THR A 242 -11.82 5.19 -10.90
C THR A 242 -11.72 4.08 -9.84
N TRP A 243 -12.03 4.39 -8.57
CA TRP A 243 -12.03 3.41 -7.49
C TRP A 243 -13.08 2.31 -7.66
N ASN A 244 -14.29 2.67 -8.13
CA ASN A 244 -15.32 1.68 -8.45
C ASN A 244 -14.87 0.75 -9.58
N PHE A 245 -14.24 1.30 -10.62
CA PHE A 245 -13.69 0.51 -11.72
C PHE A 245 -12.61 -0.47 -11.24
N ILE A 246 -11.68 -0.03 -10.40
CA ILE A 246 -10.66 -0.89 -9.79
C ILE A 246 -11.31 -2.00 -8.95
N ALA A 247 -12.28 -1.66 -8.11
CA ALA A 247 -12.97 -2.61 -7.25
C ALA A 247 -13.72 -3.69 -8.07
N VAL A 248 -14.51 -3.27 -9.06
CA VAL A 248 -15.25 -4.19 -9.95
C VAL A 248 -14.29 -5.07 -10.76
N SER A 249 -13.19 -4.51 -11.26
CA SER A 249 -12.17 -5.27 -12.02
C SER A 249 -11.47 -6.30 -11.13
N THR A 250 -11.18 -5.95 -9.88
CA THR A 250 -10.54 -6.85 -8.91
C THR A 250 -11.48 -7.99 -8.52
N ILE A 251 -12.74 -7.67 -8.20
CA ILE A 251 -13.76 -8.67 -7.83
C ILE A 251 -14.05 -9.60 -9.01
N SER A 252 -14.20 -9.07 -10.22
CA SER A 252 -14.46 -9.88 -11.42
C SER A 252 -13.27 -10.80 -11.75
N SER A 253 -12.03 -10.31 -11.63
CA SER A 253 -10.81 -11.12 -11.80
C SER A 253 -10.72 -12.24 -10.76
N LEU A 254 -11.00 -11.92 -9.49
CA LEU A 254 -11.03 -12.92 -8.42
C LEU A 254 -12.12 -13.96 -8.65
N GLY A 255 -13.32 -13.53 -9.04
CA GLY A 255 -14.44 -14.41 -9.35
C GLY A 255 -14.13 -15.35 -10.51
N LEU A 256 -13.53 -14.85 -11.59
CA LEU A 256 -13.13 -15.66 -12.73
C LEU A 256 -12.05 -16.70 -12.37
N LEU A 257 -11.02 -16.29 -11.61
CA LEU A 257 -9.98 -17.20 -11.13
C LEU A 257 -10.56 -18.26 -10.18
N ALA A 258 -11.38 -17.86 -9.20
CA ALA A 258 -11.99 -18.78 -8.25
C ALA A 258 -12.93 -19.78 -8.93
N PHE A 259 -13.73 -19.32 -9.89
CA PHE A 259 -14.60 -20.20 -10.68
C PHE A 259 -13.78 -21.24 -11.44
N ASN A 260 -12.73 -20.81 -12.15
CA ASN A 260 -11.90 -21.70 -12.94
C ASN A 260 -11.01 -22.64 -12.10
N ASP A 261 -10.66 -22.26 -10.86
CA ASP A 261 -9.79 -23.07 -9.99
C ASP A 261 -10.57 -24.12 -9.17
N TYR A 262 -11.84 -23.85 -8.84
CA TYR A 262 -12.63 -24.69 -7.92
C TYR A 262 -13.89 -25.32 -8.52
N LEU A 263 -14.53 -24.67 -9.50
CA LEU A 263 -15.79 -25.14 -10.06
C LEU A 263 -15.61 -25.94 -11.36
N MET A 264 -14.41 -25.93 -11.96
CA MET A 264 -14.10 -26.64 -13.21
C MET A 264 -12.87 -27.53 -13.12
#